data_AF-A0A951RA29-F1
#
_entry.id   AF-A0A951RA29-F1
#
_cell.length_a   1.000
_cell.length_b   1.000
_cell.length_c   1.000
_cell.angle_alpha   90.00
_cell.angle_beta   90.00
_cell.angle_gamma   90.00
#
_symmetry.space_group_name_H-M   'P 1'
#
loop_
_entity.id
_entity.type
_entity.pdbx_description
1 polymer ?
#
loop_
_entity_poly.entity_id
_entity_poly.type
_entity_poly.pdbx_seq_one_letter_code
_entity_poly.pdbx_strand_id
1 'polypeptide(L)'
;MKKIIIPFLIFIYGTALLAVPANPEPQIVRYPDGRELTVYLRGDENRSWHETVDGFHLQRNTDGIYEYTVVSGDGKIMASGVPANEPFRRDAKERDFTLTLKKEIVYPESRPYYSSHPASTMSAAAPSDYTFQKTSFPTLGENRFLVILVEFDDLSFTHTAEDFDSLMNAKHYTYNSAYGSVNAYYQASSFGLFDPKFDVVGPVKLDKSYTYYGKDEGDYTDVNILDFVRDAVLAADSLVDFSEYDINNNGYVDNIYFIYAG
;
A
#
# COMPACT_ATOMS: atom_id res chain seq x y z
N MET A 1 14.80 25.11 51.83
CA MET A 1 14.74 26.51 51.33
C MET A 1 14.03 26.54 49.99
N LYS A 2 13.22 27.58 49.79
CA LYS A 2 12.64 28.19 48.57
C LYS A 2 12.75 27.49 47.19
N LYS A 3 11.57 27.42 46.55
CA LYS A 3 11.30 27.08 45.14
C LYS A 3 12.08 27.97 44.16
N ILE A 4 12.48 27.41 43.00
CA ILE A 4 12.34 28.06 41.69
C ILE A 4 11.93 26.99 40.67
N ILE A 5 10.82 27.21 39.96
CA ILE A 5 10.42 26.46 38.76
C ILE A 5 10.73 27.37 37.58
N ILE A 6 11.41 26.87 36.56
CA ILE A 6 11.62 27.58 35.29
C ILE A 6 11.00 26.72 34.18
N PRO A 7 9.88 27.14 33.58
CA PRO A 7 9.34 26.47 32.40
C PRO A 7 10.15 26.91 31.18
N PHE A 8 10.78 25.97 30.47
CA PHE A 8 11.36 26.26 29.16
C PHE A 8 10.40 25.80 28.06
N LEU A 9 9.78 26.77 27.40
CA LEU A 9 8.72 26.57 26.43
C LEU A 9 9.35 26.43 25.03
N ILE A 10 9.28 25.22 24.45
CA ILE A 10 9.69 24.91 23.07
C ILE A 10 8.42 24.54 22.28
N PHE A 11 8.23 25.08 21.07
CA PHE A 11 6.88 25.23 20.46
C PHE A 11 6.80 24.88 18.95
N ILE A 12 7.85 24.29 18.37
CA ILE A 12 8.13 24.27 16.92
C ILE A 12 8.76 22.93 16.55
N TYR A 13 8.32 22.16 15.54
CA TYR A 13 7.12 22.21 14.66
C TYR A 13 6.65 20.77 14.41
N GLY A 14 5.38 20.55 14.06
CA GLY A 14 4.92 19.26 13.56
C GLY A 14 5.29 19.07 12.08
N THR A 15 6.02 18.00 11.75
CA THR A 15 6.20 17.53 10.38
C THR A 15 5.28 16.35 10.11
N ALA A 16 4.29 16.53 9.24
CA ALA A 16 3.59 15.39 8.64
C ALA A 16 4.55 14.69 7.68
N LEU A 17 4.94 13.45 7.99
CA LEU A 17 5.72 12.60 7.09
C LEU A 17 4.78 11.74 6.25
N LEU A 18 4.10 12.40 5.30
CA LEU A 18 3.50 11.75 4.14
C LEU A 18 4.50 11.83 2.98
N ALA A 19 5.49 10.94 2.98
CA ALA A 19 6.44 10.77 1.88
C ALA A 19 7.24 9.47 2.08
N VAL A 20 6.76 8.35 1.52
CA VAL A 20 7.66 7.27 1.14
C VAL A 20 8.21 7.62 -0.24
N PRO A 21 9.50 8.02 -0.38
CA PRO A 21 10.06 8.27 -1.69
C PRO A 21 10.09 6.97 -2.51
N ALA A 22 9.98 7.11 -3.82
CA ALA A 22 10.16 5.99 -4.74
C ALA A 22 11.46 5.21 -4.43
N ASN A 23 11.42 3.87 -4.56
CA ASN A 23 12.53 2.99 -4.20
C ASN A 23 13.86 3.54 -4.77
N PRO A 24 14.83 3.92 -3.92
CA PRO A 24 16.06 4.58 -4.36
C PRO A 24 17.01 3.63 -5.11
N GLU A 25 16.81 2.30 -4.98
CA GLU A 25 17.64 1.30 -5.66
C GLU A 25 17.41 1.31 -7.18
N PRO A 26 18.49 1.18 -7.99
CA PRO A 26 18.37 1.10 -9.43
C PRO A 26 17.83 -0.27 -9.88
N GLN A 27 16.89 -0.25 -10.83
CA GLN A 27 16.37 -1.44 -11.49
C GLN A 27 17.08 -1.68 -12.82
N ILE A 28 17.42 -2.94 -13.12
CA ILE A 28 18.00 -3.34 -14.41
C ILE A 28 16.87 -3.78 -15.35
N VAL A 29 16.64 -2.98 -16.39
CA VAL A 29 15.64 -3.22 -17.43
C VAL A 29 16.29 -3.99 -18.57
N ARG A 30 15.70 -5.13 -18.96
CA ARG A 30 16.14 -5.93 -20.12
C ARG A 30 15.25 -5.61 -21.33
N TYR A 31 15.84 -5.16 -22.42
CA TYR A 31 15.13 -4.94 -23.68
C TYR A 31 14.99 -6.23 -24.51
N PRO A 32 14.02 -6.31 -25.44
CA PRO A 32 13.81 -7.51 -26.28
C PRO A 32 15.01 -7.93 -27.14
N ASP A 33 15.94 -7.01 -27.42
CA ASP A 33 17.19 -7.27 -28.16
C ASP A 33 18.36 -7.70 -27.27
N GLY A 34 18.12 -7.92 -25.97
CA GLY A 34 19.14 -8.34 -25.00
C GLY A 34 20.03 -7.23 -24.46
N ARG A 35 19.78 -5.96 -24.82
CA ARG A 35 20.40 -4.82 -24.13
C ARG A 35 19.85 -4.68 -22.70
N GLU A 36 20.65 -4.10 -21.83
CA GLU A 36 20.30 -3.75 -20.46
C GLU A 36 20.37 -2.23 -20.29
N LEU A 37 19.48 -1.67 -19.46
CA LEU A 37 19.52 -0.30 -18.99
C LEU A 37 19.26 -0.25 -17.48
N THR A 38 20.18 0.35 -16.74
CA THR A 38 20.03 0.67 -15.32
C THR A 38 19.20 1.95 -15.18
N VAL A 39 18.09 1.84 -14.47
CA VAL A 39 17.09 2.90 -14.33
C VAL A 39 16.77 3.12 -12.86
N TYR A 40 16.77 4.37 -12.42
CA TYR A 40 16.25 4.75 -11.12
C TYR A 40 14.76 5.12 -11.21
N LEU A 41 13.95 4.68 -10.25
CA LEU A 41 12.67 5.32 -9.98
C LEU A 41 12.92 6.53 -9.07
N ARG A 42 12.24 7.63 -9.36
CA ARG A 42 12.37 8.92 -8.66
C ARG A 42 11.01 9.52 -8.40
N GLY A 43 10.93 10.38 -7.38
CA GLY A 43 9.72 11.10 -7.01
C GLY A 43 8.96 10.48 -5.83
N ASP A 44 7.68 10.81 -5.74
CA ASP A 44 6.78 10.50 -4.63
C ASP A 44 5.42 9.94 -5.12
N GLU A 45 4.49 9.74 -4.19
CA GLU A 45 3.13 9.23 -4.44
C GLU A 45 2.29 10.11 -5.39
N ASN A 46 2.65 11.40 -5.54
CA ASN A 46 1.96 12.35 -6.41
C ASN A 46 2.61 12.41 -7.81
N ARG A 47 3.94 12.22 -7.90
CA ARG A 47 4.70 12.25 -9.16
C ARG A 47 5.90 11.31 -9.08
N SER A 48 5.90 10.24 -9.87
CA SER A 48 7.08 9.39 -10.10
C SER A 48 7.56 9.40 -11.54
N TRP A 49 8.87 9.29 -11.76
CA TRP A 49 9.49 9.14 -13.08
C TRP A 49 10.67 8.18 -13.06
N HIS A 50 11.06 7.73 -14.24
CA HIS A 50 12.24 6.89 -14.45
C HIS A 50 13.42 7.77 -14.91
N GLU A 51 14.63 7.46 -14.46
CA GLU A 51 15.83 8.27 -14.72
C GLU A 51 17.03 7.38 -15.06
N THR A 52 17.84 7.75 -16.06
CA THR A 52 19.13 7.07 -16.32
C THR A 52 20.11 7.30 -15.17
N VAL A 53 21.14 6.45 -15.06
CA VAL A 53 22.17 6.60 -14.01
C VAL A 53 22.95 7.93 -14.02
N ASP A 54 22.91 8.65 -15.14
CA ASP A 54 23.52 9.96 -15.32
C ASP A 54 22.51 11.12 -15.38
N GLY A 55 21.23 10.87 -15.06
CA GLY A 55 20.26 11.92 -14.74
C GLY A 55 19.35 12.40 -15.87
N PHE A 56 18.98 11.55 -16.82
CA PHE A 56 18.00 11.90 -17.86
C PHE A 56 16.67 11.20 -17.61
N HIS A 57 15.58 11.97 -17.63
CA HIS A 57 14.22 11.45 -17.47
C HIS A 57 13.81 10.54 -18.65
N LEU A 58 13.08 9.49 -18.33
CA LEU A 58 12.67 8.42 -19.23
C LEU A 58 11.16 8.17 -19.18
N GLN A 59 10.60 7.84 -20.33
CA GLN A 59 9.23 7.35 -20.48
C GLN A 59 9.25 6.02 -21.25
N ARG A 60 8.43 5.06 -20.82
CA ARG A 60 8.33 3.76 -21.47
C ARG A 60 7.32 3.83 -22.62
N ASN A 61 7.70 3.34 -23.80
CA ASN A 61 6.81 3.24 -24.96
C ASN A 61 5.94 1.96 -24.90
N THR A 62 5.05 1.78 -25.89
CA THR A 62 4.12 0.62 -25.97
C THR A 62 4.84 -0.73 -26.04
N ASP A 63 6.05 -0.75 -26.61
CA ASP A 63 6.85 -1.95 -26.81
C ASP A 63 7.73 -2.26 -25.58
N GLY A 64 7.60 -1.46 -24.51
CA GLY A 64 8.29 -1.65 -23.25
C GLY A 64 9.72 -1.11 -23.22
N ILE A 65 10.15 -0.35 -24.23
CA ILE A 65 11.47 0.29 -24.31
C ILE A 65 11.40 1.66 -23.63
N TYR A 66 12.47 2.05 -22.91
CA TYR A 66 12.56 3.42 -22.37
C TYR A 66 13.15 4.36 -23.41
N GLU A 67 12.49 5.50 -23.58
CA GLU A 67 12.92 6.61 -24.41
C GLU A 67 13.17 7.84 -23.54
N TYR A 68 14.09 8.70 -23.95
CA TYR A 68 14.28 10.00 -23.29
C TYR A 68 13.02 10.84 -23.40
N THR A 69 12.68 11.60 -22.36
CA THR A 69 11.58 12.56 -22.40
C THR A 69 12.02 13.94 -22.89
N VAL A 70 11.18 14.58 -23.71
CA VAL A 70 11.30 15.97 -24.13
C VAL A 70 10.11 16.79 -23.67
N VAL A 71 10.31 18.09 -23.48
CA VAL A 71 9.24 19.05 -23.16
C VAL A 71 8.88 19.81 -24.43
N SER A 72 7.64 19.66 -24.88
CA SER A 72 7.06 20.41 -25.99
C SER A 72 6.87 21.90 -25.63
N GLY A 73 6.76 22.76 -26.65
CA GLY A 73 6.59 24.21 -26.46
C GLY A 73 5.31 24.63 -25.71
N ASP A 74 4.35 23.71 -25.56
CA ASP A 74 3.14 23.86 -24.73
C ASP A 74 3.28 23.28 -23.31
N GLY A 75 4.52 22.97 -22.87
CA GLY A 75 4.84 22.47 -21.54
C GLY A 75 4.55 20.98 -21.32
N LYS A 76 4.07 20.25 -22.35
CA LYS A 76 3.79 18.81 -22.22
C LYS A 76 5.08 17.99 -22.32
N ILE A 77 5.20 17.03 -21.42
CA ILE A 77 6.27 16.02 -21.43
C ILE A 77 5.81 14.86 -22.33
N MET A 78 6.70 14.42 -23.23
CA MET A 78 6.45 13.32 -24.15
C MET A 78 7.74 12.54 -24.43
N ALA A 79 7.59 11.28 -24.86
CA ALA A 79 8.70 10.46 -25.33
C ALA A 79 9.31 11.05 -26.62
N SER A 80 10.63 10.95 -26.76
CA SER A 80 11.40 11.55 -27.85
C SER A 80 11.49 10.72 -29.13
N GLY A 81 11.11 9.43 -29.10
CA GLY A 81 11.46 8.46 -30.14
C GLY A 81 12.92 8.00 -30.09
N VAL A 82 13.74 8.51 -29.16
CA VAL A 82 15.15 8.11 -28.99
C VAL A 82 15.24 7.11 -27.83
N PRO A 83 15.53 5.82 -28.09
CA PRO A 83 15.65 4.81 -27.05
C PRO A 83 16.90 5.07 -26.20
N ALA A 84 16.76 4.96 -24.88
CA ALA A 84 17.84 5.19 -23.94
C ALA A 84 18.73 3.97 -23.78
N ASN A 85 20.05 4.19 -23.86
CA ASN A 85 21.09 3.24 -23.50
C ASN A 85 21.85 3.67 -22.24
N GLU A 86 22.50 2.70 -21.63
CA GLU A 86 23.59 2.91 -20.66
C GLU A 86 24.57 3.97 -21.17
N PRO A 87 25.08 4.89 -20.33
CA PRO A 87 25.97 5.97 -20.76
C PRO A 87 27.20 5.50 -21.55
N PHE A 88 27.72 4.32 -21.21
CA PHE A 88 28.88 3.70 -21.89
C PHE A 88 28.54 2.98 -23.21
N ARG A 89 27.25 2.80 -23.53
CA ARG A 89 26.76 2.16 -24.77
C ARG A 89 26.14 3.13 -25.78
N ARG A 90 26.00 4.42 -25.43
CA ARG A 90 25.40 5.43 -26.32
C ARG A 90 26.22 5.62 -27.58
N ASP A 91 25.55 5.64 -28.73
CA ASP A 91 26.19 5.99 -29.98
C ASP A 91 26.44 7.52 -30.08
N ALA A 92 27.07 7.95 -31.18
CA ALA A 92 27.34 9.38 -31.37
C ALA A 92 26.07 10.24 -31.45
N LYS A 93 24.99 9.75 -32.07
CA LYS A 93 23.73 10.48 -32.24
C LYS A 93 22.98 10.59 -30.93
N GLU A 94 22.92 9.51 -30.16
CA GLU A 94 22.31 9.50 -28.83
C GLU A 94 23.07 10.43 -27.88
N ARG A 95 24.41 10.40 -27.90
CA ARG A 95 25.22 11.33 -27.10
C ARG A 95 24.95 12.78 -27.47
N ASP A 96 24.99 13.12 -28.76
CA ASP A 96 24.71 14.48 -29.24
C ASP A 96 23.28 14.92 -28.88
N PHE A 97 22.31 14.01 -28.92
CA PHE A 97 20.94 14.26 -28.47
C PHE A 97 20.87 14.54 -26.97
N THR A 98 21.54 13.75 -26.12
CA THR A 98 21.56 13.98 -24.65
C THR A 98 22.18 15.32 -24.26
N LEU A 99 23.05 15.92 -25.07
CA LEU A 99 23.57 17.28 -24.86
C LEU A 99 22.51 18.37 -25.07
N THR A 100 21.42 18.08 -25.78
CA THR A 100 20.28 19.01 -25.98
C THR A 100 19.22 18.90 -24.88
N LEU A 101 19.23 17.81 -24.10
CA LEU A 101 18.25 17.53 -23.06
C LEU A 101 18.57 18.27 -21.76
N LYS A 102 17.52 18.75 -21.08
CA LYS A 102 17.61 19.16 -19.68
C LYS A 102 17.40 17.94 -18.78
N LYS A 103 18.26 17.80 -17.78
CA LYS A 103 18.15 16.76 -16.75
C LYS A 103 16.99 17.02 -15.82
N GLU A 104 16.83 18.28 -15.40
CA GLU A 104 15.72 18.71 -14.56
C GLU A 104 14.51 19.10 -15.43
N ILE A 105 13.47 18.27 -15.40
CA ILE A 105 12.20 18.53 -16.08
C ILE A 105 11.16 19.02 -15.07
N VAL A 106 10.71 20.27 -15.23
CA VAL A 106 9.62 20.84 -14.44
C VAL A 106 8.28 20.38 -15.01
N TYR A 107 7.62 19.47 -14.28
CA TYR A 107 6.27 19.00 -14.60
C TYR A 107 5.26 20.13 -14.32
N PRO A 108 4.43 20.56 -15.30
CA PRO A 108 3.46 21.63 -15.09
C PRO A 108 2.49 21.29 -13.94
N GLU A 109 2.07 22.29 -13.18
CA GLU A 109 1.16 22.11 -12.03
C GLU A 109 -0.24 21.64 -12.44
N SER A 110 -0.63 21.84 -13.69
CA SER A 110 -1.98 21.56 -14.18
C SER A 110 -2.09 20.25 -14.95
N ARG A 111 -2.70 19.25 -14.31
CA ARG A 111 -3.82 18.49 -14.89
C ARG A 111 -4.65 17.81 -13.78
N PRO A 112 -5.97 17.68 -13.95
CA PRO A 112 -6.79 16.97 -12.98
C PRO A 112 -6.44 15.48 -13.00
N TYR A 113 -6.72 14.84 -11.87
CA TYR A 113 -6.60 13.41 -11.64
C TYR A 113 -7.31 12.60 -12.74
N TYR A 114 -6.55 12.11 -13.72
CA TYR A 114 -7.04 11.16 -14.71
C TYR A 114 -7.02 9.76 -14.08
N SER A 115 -8.05 9.43 -13.29
CA SER A 115 -8.33 8.04 -13.01
C SER A 115 -8.76 7.36 -14.31
N SER A 116 -7.95 6.44 -14.81
CA SER A 116 -8.31 5.55 -15.93
C SER A 116 -9.33 4.49 -15.50
N HIS A 117 -9.59 4.35 -14.20
CA HIS A 117 -10.85 3.80 -13.72
C HIS A 117 -11.94 4.85 -13.98
N PRO A 118 -12.99 4.54 -14.78
CA PRO A 118 -14.20 5.32 -14.70
C PRO A 118 -14.67 5.20 -13.25
N ALA A 119 -14.67 6.32 -12.52
CA ALA A 119 -15.50 6.41 -11.34
C ALA A 119 -16.92 6.13 -11.84
N SER A 120 -17.44 4.95 -11.52
CA SER A 120 -18.86 4.69 -11.53
C SER A 120 -19.45 5.80 -10.66
N THR A 121 -20.05 6.79 -11.31
CA THR A 121 -20.80 7.83 -10.63
C THR A 121 -22.00 7.16 -10.03
N MET A 122 -21.82 6.57 -8.84
CA MET A 122 -22.92 6.15 -8.00
C MET A 122 -23.75 7.39 -7.74
N SER A 123 -24.88 7.45 -8.43
CA SER A 123 -25.88 8.48 -8.25
C SER A 123 -26.17 8.62 -6.76
N ALA A 124 -26.02 9.82 -6.23
CA ALA A 124 -26.19 10.10 -4.81
C ALA A 124 -27.66 9.90 -4.40
N ALA A 125 -28.02 8.67 -4.01
CA ALA A 125 -29.29 8.31 -3.38
C ALA A 125 -29.26 6.92 -2.70
N ALA A 126 -28.17 6.57 -2.01
CA ALA A 126 -28.21 5.56 -0.96
C ALA A 126 -28.07 6.27 0.40
N PRO A 127 -28.95 6.04 1.39
CA PRO A 127 -28.80 6.60 2.74
C PRO A 127 -27.68 5.84 3.46
N SER A 128 -26.43 6.24 3.18
CA SER A 128 -25.26 5.77 3.91
C SER A 128 -25.09 6.62 5.16
N ASP A 129 -25.69 6.16 6.28
CA ASP A 129 -25.41 6.72 7.62
C ASP A 129 -23.94 6.49 8.05
N TYR A 130 -23.16 5.77 7.25
CA TYR A 130 -21.70 5.72 7.29
C TYR A 130 -21.07 7.07 6.90
N THR A 131 -21.27 8.07 7.74
CA THR A 131 -20.20 9.06 7.95
C THR A 131 -18.94 8.29 8.34
N PHE A 132 -17.78 8.67 7.79
CA PHE A 132 -16.50 8.14 8.27
C PHE A 132 -16.20 8.82 9.61
N GLN A 133 -16.96 8.41 10.63
CA GLN A 133 -16.88 8.92 11.98
C GLN A 133 -15.49 8.55 12.49
N LYS A 134 -14.65 9.56 12.75
CA LYS A 134 -13.32 9.36 13.30
C LYS A 134 -13.46 8.53 14.58
N THR A 135 -13.08 7.26 14.50
CA THR A 135 -13.32 6.30 15.57
C THR A 135 -12.56 6.74 16.81
N SER A 136 -13.12 6.43 17.99
CA SER A 136 -12.46 6.65 19.28
C SER A 136 -11.35 5.65 19.57
N PHE A 137 -10.99 4.80 18.60
CA PHE A 137 -9.99 3.76 18.77
C PHE A 137 -8.61 4.36 19.08
N PRO A 138 -7.87 3.83 20.07
CA PRO A 138 -6.58 4.40 20.41
C PRO A 138 -5.55 4.20 19.30
N THR A 139 -4.95 5.29 18.82
CA THR A 139 -3.90 5.27 17.79
C THR A 139 -2.49 5.29 18.39
N LEU A 140 -2.36 4.93 19.66
CA LEU A 140 -1.13 5.00 20.47
C LEU A 140 -1.13 3.88 21.53
N GLY A 141 0.06 3.44 21.92
CA GLY A 141 0.25 2.36 22.90
C GLY A 141 -0.03 0.97 22.34
N GLU A 142 -0.06 -0.02 23.23
CA GLU A 142 -0.38 -1.41 22.92
C GLU A 142 -1.90 -1.56 22.76
N ASN A 143 -2.35 -2.02 21.59
CA ASN A 143 -3.78 -2.23 21.29
C ASN A 143 -3.96 -3.58 20.60
N ARG A 144 -5.02 -4.31 20.97
CA ARG A 144 -5.28 -5.66 20.45
C ARG A 144 -6.23 -5.62 19.25
N PHE A 145 -5.94 -6.48 18.28
CA PHE A 145 -6.68 -6.62 17.02
C PHE A 145 -6.97 -8.10 16.78
N LEU A 146 -8.24 -8.45 16.61
CA LEU A 146 -8.61 -9.83 16.31
C LEU A 146 -8.42 -10.14 14.83
N VAL A 147 -7.73 -11.25 14.53
CA VAL A 147 -7.58 -11.77 13.16
C VAL A 147 -8.09 -13.21 13.12
N ILE A 148 -9.21 -13.45 12.46
CA ILE A 148 -9.78 -14.79 12.30
C ILE A 148 -9.32 -15.37 10.96
N LEU A 149 -8.68 -16.52 11.00
CA LEU A 149 -8.34 -17.34 9.84
C LEU A 149 -9.56 -18.20 9.47
N VAL A 150 -10.02 -18.12 8.22
CA VAL A 150 -11.26 -18.75 7.76
C VAL A 150 -11.02 -19.70 6.59
N GLU A 151 -11.44 -20.95 6.73
CA GLU A 151 -11.53 -21.94 5.66
C GLU A 151 -12.99 -22.17 5.26
N PHE A 152 -13.18 -22.67 4.04
CA PHE A 152 -14.48 -23.00 3.47
C PHE A 152 -14.69 -24.51 3.47
N ASP A 153 -15.89 -24.99 3.12
CA ASP A 153 -16.14 -26.44 3.02
C ASP A 153 -15.20 -27.12 1.99
N ASP A 154 -14.93 -26.43 0.89
CA ASP A 154 -14.18 -26.86 -0.31
C ASP A 154 -12.75 -26.31 -0.43
N LEU A 155 -12.37 -25.32 0.38
CA LEU A 155 -11.08 -24.63 0.28
C LEU A 155 -10.44 -24.38 1.65
N SER A 156 -9.25 -24.96 1.85
CA SER A 156 -8.42 -24.83 3.06
C SER A 156 -7.10 -24.12 2.75
N PHE A 157 -6.41 -23.61 3.79
CA PHE A 157 -5.15 -22.90 3.61
C PHE A 157 -3.99 -23.81 3.17
N THR A 158 -3.07 -23.23 2.41
CA THR A 158 -1.73 -23.80 2.13
C THR A 158 -0.68 -23.36 3.15
N HIS A 159 -0.97 -22.31 3.94
CA HIS A 159 -0.14 -21.74 4.99
C HIS A 159 -0.69 -22.08 6.38
N THR A 160 0.19 -22.11 7.38
CA THR A 160 -0.15 -22.42 8.77
C THR A 160 -0.57 -21.17 9.54
N ALA A 161 -1.26 -21.34 10.67
CA ALA A 161 -1.59 -20.24 11.57
C ALA A 161 -0.33 -19.49 12.09
N GLU A 162 0.81 -20.19 12.22
CA GLU A 162 2.09 -19.61 12.65
C GLU A 162 2.76 -18.77 11.54
N ASP A 163 2.52 -19.09 10.25
CA ASP A 163 2.93 -18.23 9.13
C ASP A 163 2.15 -16.89 9.17
N PHE A 164 0.85 -16.94 9.47
CA PHE A 164 0.02 -15.75 9.61
C PHE A 164 0.35 -14.95 10.88
N ASP A 165 0.55 -15.59 12.03
CA ASP A 165 1.05 -14.90 13.24
C ASP A 165 2.40 -14.22 12.97
N SER A 166 3.30 -14.89 12.25
CA SER A 166 4.58 -14.31 11.84
C SER A 166 4.41 -13.10 10.91
N LEU A 167 3.51 -13.17 9.94
CA LEU A 167 3.16 -12.05 9.05
C LEU A 167 2.59 -10.85 9.83
N MET A 168 1.76 -11.10 10.84
CA MET A 168 1.11 -10.04 11.62
C MET A 168 2.01 -9.45 12.71
N ASN A 169 2.77 -10.28 13.44
CA ASN A 169 3.43 -9.89 14.70
C ASN A 169 4.97 -10.01 14.71
N ALA A 170 5.61 -10.77 13.80
CA ALA A 170 7.04 -11.04 13.96
C ALA A 170 7.89 -9.78 13.79
N LYS A 171 8.79 -9.52 14.74
CA LYS A 171 9.70 -8.35 14.72
C LYS A 171 10.55 -8.27 13.44
N HIS A 172 10.86 -9.41 12.82
CA HIS A 172 11.65 -9.52 11.60
C HIS A 172 11.03 -10.57 10.66
N TYR A 173 10.00 -10.17 9.92
CA TYR A 173 9.37 -11.00 8.89
C TYR A 173 9.95 -10.68 7.50
N THR A 174 10.44 -11.70 6.79
CA THR A 174 11.17 -11.54 5.52
C THR A 174 10.71 -12.46 4.38
N TYR A 175 9.59 -13.17 4.55
CA TYR A 175 9.02 -14.02 3.51
C TYR A 175 8.61 -13.18 2.30
N ASN A 176 8.76 -13.72 1.08
CA ASN A 176 8.51 -13.01 -0.19
C ASN A 176 9.17 -11.61 -0.31
N SER A 177 10.34 -11.43 0.30
CA SER A 177 11.07 -10.14 0.34
C SER A 177 10.35 -9.02 1.10
N ALA A 178 9.47 -9.38 2.04
CA ALA A 178 8.92 -8.42 3.00
C ALA A 178 10.04 -7.78 3.85
N TYR A 179 9.83 -6.54 4.28
CA TYR A 179 10.76 -5.78 5.14
C TYR A 179 10.39 -5.80 6.63
N GLY A 180 9.25 -6.41 6.98
CA GLY A 180 8.71 -6.50 8.32
C GLY A 180 7.30 -7.08 8.33
N SER A 181 6.79 -7.36 9.53
CA SER A 181 5.39 -7.73 9.77
C SER A 181 4.47 -6.50 9.76
N VAL A 182 3.16 -6.73 9.86
CA VAL A 182 2.17 -5.67 10.03
C VAL A 182 2.44 -4.86 11.31
N ASN A 183 2.73 -5.51 12.44
CA ASN A 183 3.17 -4.84 13.67
C ASN A 183 4.43 -3.98 13.43
N ALA A 184 5.47 -4.55 12.81
CA ALA A 184 6.72 -3.83 12.58
C ALA A 184 6.52 -2.59 11.68
N TYR A 185 5.64 -2.67 10.69
CA TYR A 185 5.26 -1.53 9.84
C TYR A 185 4.59 -0.42 10.66
N TYR A 186 3.65 -0.75 11.54
CA TYR A 186 2.96 0.22 12.40
C TYR A 186 3.89 0.82 13.47
N GLN A 187 4.77 0.02 14.10
CA GLN A 187 5.80 0.55 14.99
C GLN A 187 6.74 1.52 14.25
N ALA A 188 7.24 1.15 13.06
CA ALA A 188 8.13 2.01 12.29
C ALA A 188 7.44 3.33 11.87
N SER A 189 6.22 3.25 11.35
CA SER A 189 5.44 4.40 10.87
C SER A 189 5.01 5.34 12.00
N SER A 190 4.89 4.82 13.23
CA SER A 190 4.52 5.60 14.42
C SER A 190 5.71 6.05 15.27
N PHE A 191 6.97 5.79 14.84
CA PHE A 191 8.17 5.98 15.66
C PHE A 191 8.14 5.25 17.02
N GLY A 192 7.51 4.07 17.06
CA GLY A 192 7.32 3.25 18.26
C GLY A 192 6.23 3.76 19.21
N LEU A 193 5.39 4.70 18.78
CA LEU A 193 4.30 5.24 19.60
C LEU A 193 3.02 4.39 19.55
N PHE A 194 2.88 3.51 18.56
CA PHE A 194 1.75 2.60 18.40
C PHE A 194 2.27 1.17 18.17
N ASP A 195 1.82 0.25 19.01
CA ASP A 195 2.27 -1.15 19.05
C ASP A 195 1.07 -2.10 18.93
N PRO A 196 0.53 -2.32 17.72
CA PRO A 196 -0.66 -3.15 17.53
C PRO A 196 -0.30 -4.62 17.67
N LYS A 197 -0.92 -5.30 18.63
CA LYS A 197 -0.84 -6.76 18.79
C LYS A 197 -2.00 -7.42 18.04
N PHE A 198 -1.69 -8.33 17.13
CA PHE A 198 -2.71 -9.08 16.40
C PHE A 198 -2.87 -10.46 17.02
N ASP A 199 -4.05 -10.79 17.54
CA ASP A 199 -4.32 -12.14 18.02
C ASP A 199 -4.90 -12.95 16.85
N VAL A 200 -4.07 -13.82 16.27
CA VAL A 200 -4.43 -14.67 15.13
C VAL A 200 -5.09 -15.96 15.64
N VAL A 201 -6.32 -16.21 15.23
CA VAL A 201 -7.16 -17.30 15.73
C VAL A 201 -7.72 -18.15 14.59
N GLY A 202 -7.77 -19.46 14.78
CA GLY A 202 -8.24 -20.43 13.80
C GLY A 202 -7.10 -21.30 13.23
N PRO A 203 -7.25 -21.85 12.02
CA PRO A 203 -8.39 -21.69 11.12
C PRO A 203 -9.71 -22.22 11.69
N VAL A 204 -10.80 -21.47 11.47
CA VAL A 204 -12.18 -21.94 11.61
C VAL A 204 -12.71 -22.34 10.23
N LYS A 205 -13.48 -23.43 10.13
CA LYS A 205 -14.03 -23.90 8.86
C LYS A 205 -15.52 -23.62 8.78
N LEU A 206 -15.95 -22.98 7.69
CA LEU A 206 -17.36 -22.68 7.41
C LEU A 206 -18.06 -23.86 6.73
N ASP A 207 -19.38 -23.95 6.93
CA ASP A 207 -20.25 -25.02 6.40
C ASP A 207 -20.66 -24.83 4.92
N LYS A 208 -20.16 -23.78 4.25
CA LYS A 208 -20.47 -23.48 2.84
C LYS A 208 -19.19 -23.19 2.05
N SER A 209 -19.30 -23.28 0.72
CA SER A 209 -18.17 -23.14 -0.20
C SER A 209 -17.63 -21.72 -0.33
N TYR A 210 -16.37 -21.62 -0.74
CA TYR A 210 -15.74 -20.37 -1.18
C TYR A 210 -16.61 -19.64 -2.21
N THR A 211 -17.13 -20.40 -3.18
CA THR A 211 -18.00 -19.93 -4.25
C THR A 211 -19.40 -19.49 -3.79
N TYR A 212 -19.87 -19.93 -2.62
CA TYR A 212 -21.11 -19.41 -2.04
C TYR A 212 -20.89 -18.03 -1.44
N TYR A 213 -19.83 -17.84 -0.65
CA TYR A 213 -19.60 -16.58 0.05
C TYR A 213 -19.14 -15.47 -0.89
N GLY A 214 -18.20 -15.77 -1.80
CA GLY A 214 -17.75 -14.88 -2.88
C GLY A 214 -18.65 -14.90 -4.12
N LYS A 215 -19.97 -14.96 -3.95
CA LYS A 215 -20.93 -15.01 -5.05
C LYS A 215 -21.34 -13.61 -5.49
N ASP A 216 -21.17 -13.32 -6.77
CA ASP A 216 -21.77 -12.15 -7.43
C ASP A 216 -23.20 -12.46 -7.93
N GLU A 217 -24.08 -11.45 -7.94
CA GLU A 217 -25.43 -11.54 -8.53
C GLU A 217 -25.79 -10.28 -9.31
N GLY A 218 -25.73 -10.36 -10.64
CA GLY A 218 -25.99 -9.23 -11.52
C GLY A 218 -24.89 -8.17 -11.41
N ASP A 219 -25.26 -6.95 -11.04
CA ASP A 219 -24.33 -5.84 -10.80
C ASP A 219 -23.81 -5.77 -9.34
N TYR A 220 -24.25 -6.70 -8.47
CA TYR A 220 -23.84 -6.74 -7.06
C TYR A 220 -22.75 -7.79 -6.85
N THR A 221 -21.62 -7.37 -6.26
CA THR A 221 -20.52 -8.26 -5.87
C THR A 221 -20.71 -8.82 -4.46
N ASP A 222 -20.20 -10.03 -4.20
CA ASP A 222 -20.13 -10.66 -2.88
C ASP A 222 -21.44 -10.59 -2.06
N VAL A 223 -22.58 -10.95 -2.68
CA VAL A 223 -23.92 -10.74 -2.07
C VAL A 223 -24.13 -11.50 -0.76
N ASN A 224 -23.27 -12.47 -0.46
CA ASN A 224 -23.27 -13.28 0.76
C ASN A 224 -22.19 -12.86 1.78
N ILE A 225 -21.55 -11.69 1.63
CA ILE A 225 -20.49 -11.22 2.55
C ILE A 225 -20.97 -11.08 4.01
N LEU A 226 -22.23 -10.71 4.25
CA LEU A 226 -22.81 -10.64 5.60
C LEU A 226 -23.01 -12.04 6.21
N ASP A 227 -23.28 -13.03 5.36
CA ASP A 227 -23.33 -14.44 5.74
C ASP A 227 -21.93 -14.94 6.13
N PHE A 228 -20.90 -14.58 5.36
CA PHE A 228 -19.49 -14.89 5.66
C PHE A 228 -19.07 -14.36 7.04
N VAL A 229 -19.27 -13.05 7.28
CA VAL A 229 -18.88 -12.40 8.54
C VAL A 229 -19.61 -13.03 9.73
N ARG A 230 -20.93 -13.26 9.61
CA ARG A 230 -21.72 -13.90 10.68
C ARG A 230 -21.22 -15.32 10.96
N ASP A 231 -21.08 -16.15 9.92
CA ASP A 231 -20.77 -17.56 10.06
C ASP A 231 -19.33 -17.73 10.61
N ALA A 232 -18.38 -16.88 10.21
CA ALA A 232 -17.00 -16.87 10.74
C ALA A 232 -16.91 -16.43 12.21
N VAL A 233 -17.66 -15.41 12.63
CA VAL A 233 -17.72 -14.99 14.05
C VAL A 233 -18.31 -16.12 14.91
N LEU A 234 -19.40 -16.75 14.47
CA LEU A 234 -20.01 -17.88 15.19
C LEU A 234 -19.08 -19.09 15.28
N ALA A 235 -18.31 -19.39 14.23
CA ALA A 235 -17.34 -20.48 14.26
C ALA A 235 -16.15 -20.21 15.20
N ALA A 236 -15.81 -18.94 15.44
CA ALA A 236 -14.75 -18.52 16.36
C ALA A 236 -15.20 -18.32 17.82
N ASP A 237 -16.50 -18.37 18.13
CA ASP A 237 -17.09 -18.09 19.45
C ASP A 237 -16.50 -18.94 20.59
N SER A 238 -16.13 -20.20 20.30
CA SER A 238 -15.48 -21.08 21.29
C SER A 238 -13.98 -20.86 21.47
N LEU A 239 -13.36 -20.03 20.61
CA LEU A 239 -11.92 -19.78 20.56
C LEU A 239 -11.53 -18.37 21.04
N VAL A 240 -12.48 -17.43 21.09
CA VAL A 240 -12.22 -16.00 21.31
C VAL A 240 -13.18 -15.43 22.36
N ASP A 241 -12.63 -14.75 23.36
CA ASP A 241 -13.43 -13.81 24.16
C ASP A 241 -13.51 -12.46 23.43
N PHE A 242 -14.63 -12.24 22.73
CA PHE A 242 -14.84 -11.00 21.97
C PHE A 242 -14.85 -9.74 22.84
N SER A 243 -15.07 -9.85 24.17
CA SER A 243 -15.06 -8.69 25.07
C SER A 243 -13.66 -8.08 25.24
N GLU A 244 -12.59 -8.83 24.92
CA GLU A 244 -11.21 -8.31 24.94
C GLU A 244 -10.93 -7.28 23.82
N TYR A 245 -11.83 -7.14 22.85
CA TYR A 245 -11.68 -6.29 21.67
C TYR A 245 -12.71 -5.15 21.59
N ASP A 246 -13.55 -4.98 22.62
CA ASP A 246 -14.39 -3.79 22.83
C ASP A 246 -13.63 -2.78 23.71
N ILE A 247 -12.73 -2.00 23.11
CA ILE A 247 -11.78 -1.15 23.87
C ILE A 247 -12.49 0.09 24.45
N ASN A 248 -13.62 0.50 23.88
CA ASN A 248 -14.41 1.63 24.37
C ASN A 248 -15.67 1.25 25.18
N ASN A 249 -15.87 -0.06 25.46
CA ASN A 249 -16.95 -0.63 26.25
C ASN A 249 -18.36 -0.26 25.73
N ASN A 250 -18.57 -0.25 24.41
CA ASN A 250 -19.86 0.07 23.78
C ASN A 250 -20.74 -1.17 23.47
N GLY A 251 -20.23 -2.38 23.69
CA GLY A 251 -20.87 -3.65 23.38
C GLY A 251 -20.55 -4.22 22.00
N TYR A 252 -19.60 -3.64 21.26
CA TYR A 252 -19.17 -4.06 19.94
C TYR A 252 -17.65 -4.24 19.87
N VAL A 253 -17.20 -5.23 19.11
CA VAL A 253 -15.78 -5.41 18.78
C VAL A 253 -15.31 -4.24 17.91
N ASP A 254 -14.27 -3.53 18.35
CA ASP A 254 -13.77 -2.33 17.68
C ASP A 254 -12.99 -2.65 16.39
N ASN A 255 -12.19 -3.72 16.39
CA ASN A 255 -11.47 -4.17 15.21
C ASN A 255 -11.46 -5.70 15.11
N ILE A 256 -11.92 -6.19 13.97
CA ILE A 256 -11.91 -7.60 13.59
C ILE A 256 -11.52 -7.69 12.11
N TYR A 257 -10.57 -8.58 11.81
CA TYR A 257 -10.13 -8.89 10.47
C TYR A 257 -10.36 -10.35 10.17
N PHE A 258 -10.64 -10.64 8.90
CA PHE A 258 -10.76 -12.01 8.40
C PHE A 258 -9.71 -12.20 7.31
N ILE A 259 -8.87 -13.22 7.47
CA ILE A 259 -8.04 -13.77 6.39
C ILE A 259 -8.70 -15.08 6.01
N TYR A 260 -8.97 -15.30 4.73
CA TYR A 260 -9.64 -16.51 4.25
C TYR A 260 -8.79 -17.25 3.22
N ALA A 261 -9.02 -18.55 3.07
CA ALA A 261 -8.31 -19.37 2.10
C ALA A 261 -8.72 -19.00 0.66
N GLY A 262 -7.75 -18.63 -0.19
CA GLY A 262 -7.94 -18.22 -1.58
C GLY A 262 -6.70 -17.56 -2.18
#